data_AF-A0AAU9SNW4-F1
#
_entry.id   AF-A0AAU9SNW4-F1
#
_cell.length_a   1.000
_cell.length_b   1.000
_cell.length_c   1.000
_cell.angle_alpha   90.00
_cell.angle_beta   90.00
_cell.angle_gamma   90.00
#
_symmetry.space_group_name_H-M   'P 1'
#
loop_
_entity.id
_entity.type
_entity.pdbx_description
1 polymer ?
#
loop_
_entity_poly.entity_id
_entity_poly.type
_entity_poly.pdbx_seq_one_letter_code
_entity_poly.pdbx_strand_id
1 'polypeptide(L)'
;MEIQKTEVLENPEVEAIIELTKQNQSEEVEHCDELQVAEEGEKPRDEDEDELRNLLLSDIGDLPISPPSATQVNFVSYFITDFTKSGHDQYIYRHPNGLCVIGLAPTHIAFKDEGGITNIDFNVGKSDRSVLKVSGKRKKNAMRSESNTALCKVSTANDSYIVRCCVKGSLLEVNERLIKQPHLLNSSADREGYIAIIMPRPADWTKNKESLMTLEEYKEKKGVSL
;
A
#
# COMPACT_ATOMS: atom_id res chain seq x y z
N MET A 1 -51.98 5.30 -42.55
CA MET A 1 -52.15 6.37 -41.54
C MET A 1 -50.74 6.77 -41.15
N GLU A 2 -50.15 7.65 -41.95
CA GLU A 2 -50.17 9.11 -41.76
C GLU A 2 -49.34 9.55 -40.55
N ILE A 3 -48.34 10.34 -40.91
CA ILE A 3 -47.37 11.03 -40.08
C ILE A 3 -48.12 12.09 -39.27
N GLN A 4 -47.83 12.21 -37.97
CA GLN A 4 -47.99 13.48 -37.27
C GLN A 4 -46.60 13.99 -36.86
N LYS A 5 -46.15 15.01 -37.58
CA LYS A 5 -45.04 15.89 -37.18
C LYS A 5 -45.52 16.72 -35.98
N THR A 6 -44.74 16.73 -34.91
CA THR A 6 -44.83 17.78 -33.90
C THR A 6 -43.76 18.81 -34.23
N GLU A 7 -44.17 20.03 -34.56
CA GLU A 7 -43.31 21.19 -34.78
C GLU A 7 -42.66 21.59 -33.45
N VAL A 8 -41.33 21.67 -33.44
CA VAL A 8 -40.57 22.31 -32.35
C VAL A 8 -40.28 23.73 -32.81
N LEU A 9 -40.84 24.69 -32.09
CA LEU A 9 -40.60 26.13 -32.26
C LEU A 9 -39.13 26.44 -31.98
N GLU A 10 -38.43 27.00 -32.96
CA GLU A 10 -37.10 27.58 -32.83
C GLU A 10 -37.18 28.84 -31.95
N ASN A 11 -36.43 28.85 -30.84
CA ASN A 11 -36.34 30.00 -29.94
C ASN A 11 -35.06 30.80 -30.26
N PRO A 12 -35.17 32.06 -30.74
CA PRO A 12 -34.03 32.85 -31.23
C PRO A 12 -32.98 33.24 -30.17
N GLU A 13 -33.23 32.98 -28.88
CA GLU A 13 -32.26 33.24 -27.81
C GLU A 13 -31.13 32.19 -27.74
N VAL A 14 -31.33 30.99 -28.29
CA VAL A 14 -30.33 29.90 -28.22
C VAL A 14 -29.27 30.02 -29.32
N GLU A 15 -29.63 30.54 -30.50
CA GLU A 15 -28.68 30.76 -31.60
C GLU A 15 -27.68 31.89 -31.30
N ALA A 16 -28.13 32.96 -30.64
CA ALA A 16 -27.27 34.08 -30.25
C ALA A 16 -26.16 33.67 -29.26
N ILE A 17 -26.45 32.74 -28.34
CA ILE A 17 -25.46 32.24 -27.37
C ILE A 17 -24.41 31.37 -28.07
N ILE A 18 -24.82 30.56 -29.05
CA ILE A 18 -23.90 29.72 -29.84
C ILE A 18 -22.95 30.57 -30.68
N GLU A 19 -23.44 31.69 -31.25
CA GLU A 19 -22.65 32.61 -32.07
C GLU A 19 -21.62 33.41 -31.26
N LEU A 20 -21.96 33.82 -30.03
CA LEU A 20 -21.03 34.43 -29.06
C LEU A 20 -19.90 33.46 -28.63
N THR A 21 -20.20 32.18 -28.43
CA THR A 21 -19.15 31.17 -28.11
C THR A 21 -18.26 30.81 -29.29
N LYS A 22 -18.73 30.95 -30.54
CA LYS A 22 -17.91 30.71 -31.74
C LYS A 22 -16.93 31.85 -32.01
N GLN A 23 -17.33 33.11 -31.75
CA GLN A 23 -16.43 34.27 -31.89
C GLN A 23 -15.29 34.26 -30.85
N ASN A 24 -15.55 33.85 -29.61
CA ASN A 24 -14.51 33.72 -28.59
C ASN A 24 -13.53 32.57 -28.84
N GLN A 25 -13.88 31.56 -29.64
CA GLN A 25 -12.97 30.46 -30.01
C GLN A 25 -12.06 30.79 -31.21
N SER A 26 -12.38 31.79 -32.02
CA SER A 26 -11.54 32.19 -33.17
C SER A 26 -10.42 33.18 -32.80
N GLU A 27 -10.58 33.99 -31.76
CA GLU A 27 -9.57 35.01 -31.40
C GLU A 27 -8.41 34.46 -30.53
N GLU A 28 -8.60 33.35 -29.80
CA GLU A 28 -7.54 32.76 -28.96
C GLU A 28 -6.63 31.75 -29.70
N VAL A 29 -7.01 31.30 -30.91
CA VAL A 29 -6.28 30.25 -31.65
C VAL A 29 -5.32 30.82 -32.71
N GLU A 30 -5.45 32.08 -33.12
CA GLU A 30 -4.55 32.69 -34.12
C GLU A 30 -3.34 33.44 -33.52
N HIS A 31 -3.16 33.46 -32.18
CA HIS A 31 -2.08 34.23 -31.56
C HIS A 31 -0.81 33.42 -31.16
N CYS A 32 -0.70 32.14 -31.53
CA CYS A 32 0.46 31.32 -31.13
C CYS A 32 1.26 30.66 -32.27
N ASP A 33 0.92 30.85 -33.54
CA ASP A 33 1.62 30.18 -34.66
C ASP A 33 2.53 31.07 -35.53
N GLU A 34 2.76 32.33 -35.17
CA GLU A 34 3.73 33.19 -35.85
C GLU A 34 4.73 33.86 -34.89
N LEU A 35 5.54 33.04 -34.24
CA LEU A 35 6.88 33.47 -33.81
C LEU A 35 7.92 32.49 -34.35
N GLN A 36 8.37 32.83 -35.56
CA GLN A 36 9.74 32.69 -36.05
C GLN A 36 10.34 31.28 -36.00
N VAL A 37 10.31 30.62 -37.16
CA VAL A 37 11.39 29.74 -37.62
C VAL A 37 12.68 30.58 -37.66
N ALA A 38 13.35 30.69 -36.51
CA ALA A 38 14.73 31.13 -36.43
C ALA A 38 15.59 29.87 -36.45
N GLU A 39 16.53 29.81 -37.39
CA GLU A 39 17.57 28.80 -37.45
C GLU A 39 18.18 28.59 -36.05
N GLU A 40 17.95 27.44 -35.44
CA GLU A 40 18.79 26.96 -34.34
C GLU A 40 20.14 26.58 -34.96
N GLY A 41 20.98 27.59 -35.17
CA GLY A 41 22.41 27.38 -35.21
C GLY A 41 22.82 26.77 -33.87
N GLU A 42 23.60 25.68 -33.90
CA GLU A 42 24.26 25.13 -32.74
C GLU A 42 24.99 26.27 -32.00
N LYS A 43 24.39 26.76 -30.90
CA LYS A 43 25.15 27.55 -29.93
C LYS A 43 26.20 26.62 -29.33
N PRO A 44 27.45 27.09 -29.12
CA PRO A 44 28.41 26.32 -28.35
C PRO A 44 27.75 26.02 -27.00
N ARG A 45 27.62 24.72 -26.66
CA ARG A 45 27.21 24.31 -25.32
C ARG A 45 28.26 24.88 -24.38
N ASP A 46 27.87 25.82 -23.53
CA ASP A 46 28.74 26.37 -22.51
C ASP A 46 29.14 25.21 -21.59
N GLU A 47 30.42 24.83 -21.63
CA GLU A 47 30.96 23.70 -20.85
C GLU A 47 30.65 23.84 -19.36
N ASP A 48 30.58 25.09 -18.89
CA ASP A 48 30.19 25.46 -17.53
C ASP A 48 28.72 25.09 -17.22
N GLU A 49 27.78 25.21 -18.18
CA GLU A 49 26.39 24.82 -17.98
C GLU A 49 26.22 23.29 -17.96
N ASP A 50 26.95 22.58 -18.81
CA ASP A 50 26.96 21.12 -18.83
C ASP A 50 27.59 20.54 -17.55
N GLU A 51 28.66 21.17 -17.04
CA GLU A 51 29.28 20.82 -15.76
C GLU A 51 28.33 21.10 -14.59
N LEU A 52 27.65 22.26 -14.57
CA LEU A 52 26.65 22.59 -13.58
C LEU A 52 25.48 21.59 -13.61
N ARG A 53 25.05 21.19 -14.81
CA ARG A 53 23.95 20.24 -15.02
C ARG A 53 24.31 18.84 -14.52
N ASN A 54 25.53 18.38 -14.79
CA ASN A 54 26.05 17.11 -14.28
C ASN A 54 26.25 17.13 -12.76
N LEU A 55 26.52 18.29 -12.15
CA LEU A 55 26.63 18.44 -10.71
C LEU A 55 25.26 18.47 -10.00
N LEU A 56 24.25 19.06 -10.63
CA LEU A 56 22.92 19.27 -10.05
C LEU A 56 21.95 18.11 -10.28
N LEU A 57 22.09 17.36 -11.38
CA LEU A 57 21.20 16.27 -11.75
C LEU A 57 21.93 14.93 -11.65
N SER A 58 21.31 13.97 -10.96
CA SER A 58 21.72 12.57 -11.04
C SER A 58 21.50 12.04 -12.45
N ASP A 59 22.33 11.08 -12.90
CA ASP A 59 22.10 10.40 -14.17
C ASP A 59 20.70 9.76 -14.15
N ILE A 60 19.97 9.93 -15.25
CA ILE A 60 18.65 9.31 -15.44
C ILE A 60 18.77 7.78 -15.35
N GLY A 61 19.92 7.22 -15.76
CA GLY A 61 20.22 5.79 -15.63
C GLY A 61 20.39 5.30 -14.18
N ASP A 62 20.71 6.20 -13.25
CA ASP A 62 20.89 5.87 -11.82
C ASP A 62 19.59 5.96 -11.02
N LEU A 63 18.52 6.50 -11.62
CA LEU A 63 17.22 6.58 -10.96
C LEU A 63 16.56 5.19 -10.90
N PRO A 64 15.92 4.84 -9.77
CA PRO A 64 15.21 3.58 -9.68
C PRO A 64 14.02 3.57 -10.66
N ILE A 65 13.76 2.39 -11.25
CA ILE A 65 12.68 2.17 -12.24
C ILE A 65 11.32 2.65 -11.71
N SER A 66 11.09 2.54 -10.41
CA SER A 66 9.92 3.06 -9.73
C SER A 66 10.31 3.65 -8.38
N PRO A 67 9.63 4.70 -7.92
CA PRO A 67 9.86 5.24 -6.59
C PRO A 67 9.61 4.17 -5.51
N PRO A 68 10.39 4.18 -4.41
CA PRO A 68 10.19 3.24 -3.31
C PRO A 68 8.82 3.44 -2.67
N SER A 69 8.21 2.33 -2.26
CA SER A 69 6.90 2.34 -1.60
C SER A 69 6.97 2.89 -0.18
N ALA A 70 5.82 3.33 0.35
CA ALA A 70 5.74 3.87 1.71
C ALA A 70 6.18 2.87 2.79
N THR A 71 5.98 1.56 2.57
CA THR A 71 6.45 0.51 3.49
C THR A 71 7.97 0.39 3.48
N GLN A 72 8.60 0.48 2.30
CA GLN A 72 10.05 0.42 2.14
C GLN A 72 10.76 1.63 2.77
N VAL A 73 10.17 2.82 2.68
CA VAL A 73 10.79 4.05 3.19
C VAL A 73 10.56 4.24 4.70
N ASN A 74 9.32 4.00 5.17
CA ASN A 74 8.92 4.40 6.51
C ASN A 74 9.04 3.29 7.56
N PHE A 75 9.30 2.05 7.16
CA PHE A 75 9.31 0.91 8.07
C PHE A 75 10.59 0.09 7.96
N VAL A 76 11.01 -0.46 9.10
CA VAL A 76 12.04 -1.48 9.18
C VAL A 76 11.38 -2.85 9.18
N SER A 77 11.79 -3.71 8.26
CA SER A 77 11.21 -5.05 8.09
C SER A 77 11.91 -6.08 8.97
N TYR A 78 11.13 -6.72 9.82
CA TYR A 78 11.52 -7.89 10.59
C TYR A 78 10.68 -9.10 10.21
N PHE A 79 11.20 -10.28 10.43
CA PHE A 79 10.52 -11.53 10.16
C PHE A 79 10.63 -12.47 11.35
N ILE A 80 9.68 -13.39 11.44
CA ILE A 80 9.74 -14.53 12.33
C ILE A 80 9.39 -15.77 11.51
N THR A 81 10.30 -16.74 11.50
CA THR A 81 10.11 -17.99 10.75
C THR A 81 9.62 -19.10 11.68
N ASP A 82 8.80 -20.00 11.15
CA ASP A 82 8.36 -21.21 11.85
C ASP A 82 7.70 -20.92 13.21
N PHE A 83 6.91 -19.84 13.28
CA PHE A 83 6.34 -19.43 14.55
C PHE A 83 5.29 -20.44 15.03
N THR A 84 5.59 -21.16 16.11
CA THR A 84 4.87 -22.33 16.66
C THR A 84 4.77 -23.57 15.77
N LYS A 85 4.72 -23.43 14.44
CA LYS A 85 4.64 -24.52 13.47
C LYS A 85 5.56 -24.22 12.28
N SER A 86 6.08 -25.26 11.63
CA SER A 86 6.91 -25.13 10.44
C SER A 86 6.18 -24.42 9.31
N GLY A 87 6.82 -23.44 8.67
CA GLY A 87 6.25 -22.69 7.53
C GLY A 87 5.26 -21.58 7.92
N HIS A 88 5.04 -21.36 9.22
CA HIS A 88 4.22 -20.25 9.73
C HIS A 88 5.04 -18.96 9.84
N ASP A 89 5.52 -18.48 8.70
CA ASP A 89 6.37 -17.31 8.59
C ASP A 89 5.54 -16.01 8.60
N GLN A 90 5.88 -15.05 9.45
CA GLN A 90 5.18 -13.77 9.57
C GLN A 90 6.17 -12.61 9.47
N TYR A 91 5.73 -11.49 8.91
CA TYR A 91 6.51 -10.25 8.89
C TYR A 91 6.00 -9.28 9.95
N ILE A 92 6.91 -8.42 10.42
CA ILE A 92 6.66 -7.34 11.36
C ILE A 92 7.33 -6.09 10.80
N TYR A 93 6.54 -5.11 10.36
CA TYR A 93 7.04 -3.82 9.91
C TYR A 93 7.01 -2.82 11.06
N ARG A 94 8.19 -2.34 11.44
CA ARG A 94 8.39 -1.42 12.55
C ARG A 94 8.48 0.02 12.04
N HIS A 95 7.53 0.85 12.43
CA HIS A 95 7.60 2.29 12.20
C HIS A 95 8.42 2.99 13.31
N PRO A 96 9.15 4.08 13.02
CA PRO A 96 9.86 4.89 14.02
C PRO A 96 8.98 5.37 15.19
N ASN A 97 7.72 5.73 14.92
CA ASN A 97 6.73 6.14 15.93
C ASN A 97 6.34 5.03 16.93
N GLY A 98 6.85 3.83 16.74
CA GLY A 98 6.69 2.74 17.65
C GLY A 98 5.47 1.85 17.38
N LEU A 99 4.90 1.94 16.19
CA LEU A 99 3.89 1.01 15.69
C LEU A 99 4.56 -0.19 15.02
N CYS A 100 3.94 -1.35 15.15
CA CYS A 100 4.28 -2.57 14.43
C CYS A 100 3.07 -3.01 13.60
N VAL A 101 3.26 -3.19 12.30
CA VAL A 101 2.29 -3.81 11.41
C VAL A 101 2.67 -5.27 11.23
N ILE A 102 1.73 -6.17 11.40
CA ILE A 102 1.95 -7.62 11.31
C ILE A 102 1.16 -8.18 10.14
N GLY A 103 1.77 -9.10 9.39
CA GLY A 103 1.11 -9.86 8.34
C GLY A 103 1.82 -11.17 8.02
N LEU A 104 1.37 -11.83 6.97
CA LEU A 104 1.94 -13.10 6.52
C LEU A 104 3.17 -12.85 5.65
N ALA A 105 4.27 -13.54 5.95
CA ALA A 105 5.47 -13.43 5.13
C ALA A 105 5.27 -14.15 3.78
N PRO A 106 5.94 -13.73 2.70
CA PRO A 106 5.73 -14.31 1.37
C PRO A 106 5.98 -15.82 1.25
N THR A 107 6.80 -16.41 2.15
CA THR A 107 7.08 -17.86 2.15
C THR A 107 6.13 -18.66 3.02
N HIS A 108 5.11 -18.02 3.61
CA HIS A 108 4.14 -18.68 4.48
C HIS A 108 3.40 -19.79 3.72
N ILE A 109 3.18 -20.91 4.40
CA ILE A 109 2.57 -22.12 3.81
C ILE A 109 1.17 -21.86 3.21
N ALA A 110 0.38 -20.94 3.78
CA ALA A 110 -0.93 -20.55 3.25
C ALA A 110 -0.92 -20.04 1.80
N PHE A 111 0.21 -19.53 1.31
CA PHE A 111 0.34 -19.09 -0.08
C PHE A 111 0.71 -20.21 -1.05
N LYS A 112 1.12 -21.38 -0.53
CA LYS A 112 1.50 -22.55 -1.34
C LYS A 112 0.31 -23.45 -1.68
N ASP A 113 -0.79 -23.32 -0.94
CA ASP A 113 -1.99 -24.12 -1.16
C ASP A 113 -2.67 -23.74 -2.48
N GLU A 114 -3.11 -24.75 -3.22
CA GLU A 114 -3.86 -24.56 -4.47
C GLU A 114 -5.17 -23.80 -4.20
N GLY A 115 -5.34 -22.65 -4.85
CA GLY A 115 -6.48 -21.74 -4.62
C GLY A 115 -6.23 -20.61 -3.62
N GLY A 116 -5.08 -20.60 -2.95
CA GLY A 116 -4.67 -19.53 -2.03
C GLY A 116 -5.60 -19.36 -0.82
N ILE A 117 -5.58 -18.17 -0.24
CA ILE A 117 -6.39 -17.86 0.94
C ILE A 117 -7.83 -17.55 0.53
N THR A 118 -8.77 -18.27 1.14
CA THR A 118 -10.20 -18.22 0.79
C THR A 118 -11.03 -17.50 1.84
N ASN A 119 -10.67 -17.58 3.12
CA ASN A 119 -11.42 -16.96 4.21
C ASN A 119 -10.51 -16.59 5.39
N ILE A 120 -10.84 -15.51 6.10
CA ILE A 120 -10.10 -15.00 7.25
C ILE A 120 -11.10 -14.68 8.36
N ASP A 121 -10.91 -15.32 9.51
CA ASP A 121 -11.77 -15.17 10.68
C ASP A 121 -11.00 -14.55 11.85
N PHE A 122 -11.47 -13.40 12.34
CA PHE A 122 -10.91 -12.70 13.51
C PHE A 122 -11.52 -13.16 14.84
N ASN A 123 -12.50 -14.06 14.80
CA ASN A 123 -13.06 -14.68 15.99
C ASN A 123 -12.17 -15.82 16.49
N VAL A 124 -11.10 -15.45 17.20
CA VAL A 124 -10.15 -16.40 17.76
C VAL A 124 -10.21 -16.46 19.29
N GLY A 125 -10.55 -17.64 19.80
CA GLY A 125 -10.65 -17.93 21.23
C GLY A 125 -12.02 -17.55 21.79
N LYS A 126 -12.04 -16.60 22.75
CA LYS A 126 -13.26 -16.21 23.51
C LYS A 126 -13.87 -14.87 23.06
N SER A 127 -13.26 -14.18 22.09
CA SER A 127 -13.68 -12.83 21.72
C SER A 127 -13.23 -12.50 20.30
N ASP A 128 -14.10 -11.88 19.54
CA ASP A 128 -13.80 -11.35 18.22
C ASP A 128 -12.89 -10.12 18.30
N ARG A 129 -11.79 -10.16 17.53
CA ARG A 129 -10.82 -9.06 17.48
C ARG A 129 -11.30 -7.90 16.60
N SER A 130 -12.22 -8.14 15.66
CA SER A 130 -12.77 -7.09 14.79
C SER A 130 -13.62 -6.08 15.56
N VAL A 131 -14.25 -6.49 16.66
CA VAL A 131 -15.09 -5.61 17.48
C VAL A 131 -14.24 -4.64 18.34
N LEU A 132 -12.92 -4.82 18.40
CA LEU A 132 -12.03 -4.04 19.26
C LEU A 132 -11.86 -2.61 18.75
N LYS A 133 -12.60 -1.67 19.35
CA LYS A 133 -12.43 -0.22 19.09
C LYS A 133 -11.62 0.45 20.17
N VAL A 134 -10.36 0.73 19.85
CA VAL A 134 -9.43 1.46 20.73
C VAL A 134 -9.69 2.96 20.62
N SER A 135 -9.79 3.65 21.77
CA SER A 135 -10.10 5.09 21.80
C SER A 135 -9.26 5.90 22.79
N GLY A 136 -9.01 7.16 22.43
CA GLY A 136 -8.35 8.17 23.27
C GLY A 136 -6.85 7.98 23.48
N LYS A 137 -6.19 9.02 24.02
CA LYS A 137 -4.73 9.06 24.28
C LYS A 137 -4.22 7.88 25.13
N ARG A 138 -5.06 7.36 26.02
CA ARG A 138 -4.72 6.23 26.91
C ARG A 138 -5.01 4.86 26.29
N LYS A 139 -5.36 4.79 25.00
CA LYS A 139 -5.72 3.55 24.28
C LYS A 139 -6.74 2.72 25.05
N LYS A 140 -7.83 3.37 25.47
CA LYS A 140 -8.90 2.71 26.23
C LYS A 140 -9.45 1.57 25.37
N ASN A 141 -9.76 0.44 26.02
CA ASN A 141 -10.19 -0.82 25.40
C ASN A 141 -9.12 -1.56 24.59
N ALA A 142 -7.88 -1.07 24.46
CA ALA A 142 -6.84 -1.84 23.78
C ALA A 142 -6.55 -3.13 24.53
N MET A 143 -6.62 -4.24 23.82
CA MET A 143 -6.24 -5.54 24.34
C MET A 143 -4.72 -5.60 24.48
N ARG A 144 -4.23 -6.03 25.64
CA ARG A 144 -2.81 -6.36 25.79
C ARG A 144 -2.59 -7.78 25.31
N SER A 145 -1.82 -7.92 24.24
CA SER A 145 -1.50 -9.19 23.60
C SER A 145 -0.07 -9.60 23.96
N GLU A 146 0.11 -10.90 24.18
CA GLU A 146 1.41 -11.55 24.30
C GLU A 146 1.87 -12.01 22.91
N SER A 147 3.16 -12.28 22.72
CA SER A 147 3.70 -12.68 21.41
C SER A 147 3.01 -13.90 20.81
N ASN A 148 2.53 -14.83 21.63
CA ASN A 148 1.81 -16.03 21.18
C ASN A 148 0.29 -15.85 21.05
N THR A 149 -0.28 -14.69 21.35
CA THR A 149 -1.72 -14.44 21.25
C THR A 149 -2.20 -14.63 19.81
N ALA A 150 -3.26 -15.43 19.61
CA ALA A 150 -3.87 -15.61 18.30
C ALA A 150 -4.62 -14.34 17.87
N LEU A 151 -4.42 -13.91 16.63
CA LEU A 151 -5.04 -12.73 16.02
C LEU A 151 -6.19 -13.09 15.09
N CYS A 152 -5.95 -14.03 14.17
CA CYS A 152 -6.97 -14.51 13.24
C CYS A 152 -6.66 -15.94 12.80
N LYS A 153 -7.67 -16.58 12.22
CA LYS A 153 -7.58 -17.87 11.55
C LYS A 153 -7.70 -17.63 10.04
N VAL A 154 -6.65 -17.93 9.31
CA VAL A 154 -6.58 -17.86 7.85
C VAL A 154 -6.90 -19.26 7.31
N SER A 155 -7.90 -19.39 6.47
CA SER A 155 -8.32 -20.66 5.88
C SER A 155 -7.99 -20.67 4.39
N THR A 156 -7.40 -21.77 3.94
CA THR A 156 -7.20 -22.10 2.52
C THR A 156 -8.23 -23.16 2.11
N ALA A 157 -8.15 -23.66 0.88
CA ALA A 157 -9.03 -24.76 0.44
C ALA A 157 -8.82 -26.05 1.25
N ASN A 158 -7.59 -26.28 1.74
CA ASN A 158 -7.18 -27.56 2.31
C ASN A 158 -6.95 -27.51 3.83
N ASP A 159 -6.48 -26.37 4.37
CA ASP A 159 -6.11 -26.26 5.78
C ASP A 159 -6.45 -24.88 6.36
N SER A 160 -6.17 -24.71 7.65
CA SER A 160 -6.33 -23.46 8.36
C SER A 160 -5.17 -23.16 9.31
N TYR A 161 -4.73 -21.91 9.26
CA TYR A 161 -3.53 -21.42 9.90
C TYR A 161 -3.89 -20.35 10.92
N ILE A 162 -3.30 -20.42 12.11
CA ILE A 162 -3.50 -19.41 13.15
C ILE A 162 -2.37 -18.40 13.06
N VAL A 163 -2.72 -17.17 12.75
CA VAL A 163 -1.81 -16.02 12.75
C VAL A 163 -1.72 -15.48 14.17
N ARG A 164 -0.52 -15.11 14.60
CA ARG A 164 -0.24 -14.71 15.98
C ARG A 164 0.40 -13.32 16.03
N CYS A 165 0.35 -12.75 17.22
CA CYS A 165 0.80 -11.40 17.52
C CYS A 165 2.29 -11.17 17.24
N CYS A 166 3.14 -12.18 17.41
CA CYS A 166 4.61 -12.16 17.27
C CYS A 166 5.34 -11.24 18.26
N VAL A 167 4.75 -10.11 18.62
CA VAL A 167 5.32 -9.09 19.52
C VAL A 167 4.35 -8.81 20.67
N LYS A 168 4.87 -8.77 21.88
CA LYS A 168 4.10 -8.34 23.06
C LYS A 168 3.75 -6.85 22.95
N GLY A 169 2.47 -6.50 23.05
CA GLY A 169 2.02 -5.11 22.90
C GLY A 169 0.53 -4.88 23.07
N SER A 170 0.08 -3.64 22.82
CA SER A 170 -1.34 -3.31 22.76
C SER A 170 -1.85 -3.46 21.32
N LEU A 171 -2.82 -4.34 21.10
CA LEU A 171 -3.54 -4.45 19.82
C LEU A 171 -4.39 -3.20 19.61
N LEU A 172 -4.16 -2.49 18.51
CA LEU A 172 -4.83 -1.24 18.18
C LEU A 172 -5.91 -1.44 17.12
N GLU A 173 -5.59 -2.21 16.10
CA GLU A 173 -6.43 -2.39 14.92
C GLU A 173 -6.20 -3.78 14.33
N VAL A 174 -7.26 -4.34 13.75
CA VAL A 174 -7.21 -5.50 12.86
C VAL A 174 -7.83 -5.10 11.52
N ASN A 175 -7.35 -5.69 10.43
CA ASN A 175 -7.86 -5.36 9.11
C ASN A 175 -9.19 -6.07 8.84
N GLU A 176 -10.29 -5.46 9.25
CA GLU A 176 -11.65 -5.99 9.05
C GLU A 176 -12.01 -6.21 7.58
N ARG A 177 -11.33 -5.53 6.64
CA ARG A 177 -11.56 -5.68 5.20
C ARG A 177 -11.29 -7.10 4.74
N LEU A 178 -10.35 -7.79 5.38
CA LEU A 178 -9.99 -9.18 5.09
C LEU A 178 -11.16 -10.16 5.28
N ILE A 179 -12.15 -9.83 6.12
CA ILE A 179 -13.36 -10.66 6.28
C ILE A 179 -14.18 -10.66 4.98
N LYS A 180 -14.24 -9.52 4.29
CA LYS A 180 -15.02 -9.34 3.05
C LYS A 180 -14.19 -9.62 1.81
N GLN A 181 -12.88 -9.37 1.89
CA GLN A 181 -11.94 -9.40 0.76
C GLN A 181 -10.67 -10.17 1.14
N PRO A 182 -10.75 -11.50 1.31
CA PRO A 182 -9.60 -12.32 1.67
C PRO A 182 -8.51 -12.37 0.58
N HIS A 183 -8.88 -12.09 -0.68
CA HIS A 183 -7.96 -12.04 -1.80
C HIS A 183 -6.84 -10.99 -1.64
N LEU A 184 -7.03 -9.96 -0.81
CA LEU A 184 -5.98 -8.97 -0.51
C LEU A 184 -4.70 -9.60 0.05
N LEU A 185 -4.82 -10.69 0.81
CA LEU A 185 -3.64 -11.42 1.27
C LEU A 185 -2.91 -12.11 0.12
N ASN A 186 -3.60 -12.55 -0.92
CA ASN A 186 -2.95 -13.21 -2.07
C ASN A 186 -2.27 -12.19 -3.00
N SER A 187 -2.87 -11.01 -3.19
CA SER A 187 -2.38 -10.00 -4.15
C SER A 187 -1.44 -8.97 -3.54
N SER A 188 -1.58 -8.63 -2.26
CA SER A 188 -0.83 -7.54 -1.62
C SER A 188 -0.68 -7.78 -0.12
N ALA A 189 -0.19 -8.97 0.26
CA ALA A 189 0.02 -9.40 1.65
C ALA A 189 0.81 -8.38 2.49
N ASP A 190 1.82 -7.76 1.90
CA ASP A 190 2.78 -6.84 2.51
C ASP A 190 2.25 -5.40 2.62
N ARG A 191 1.18 -5.07 1.90
CA ARG A 191 0.61 -3.70 1.86
C ARG A 191 -0.81 -3.68 2.43
N GLU A 192 -1.81 -3.79 1.57
CA GLU A 192 -3.22 -3.71 1.95
C GLU A 192 -3.71 -4.95 2.71
N GLY A 193 -3.01 -6.07 2.55
CA GLY A 193 -3.27 -7.35 3.21
C GLY A 193 -2.72 -7.46 4.62
N TYR A 194 -2.27 -6.37 5.27
CA TYR A 194 -1.83 -6.45 6.66
C TYR A 194 -2.92 -7.02 7.57
N ILE A 195 -2.53 -7.70 8.65
CA ILE A 195 -3.47 -8.40 9.55
C ILE A 195 -3.82 -7.54 10.75
N ALA A 196 -2.82 -6.97 11.42
CA ALA A 196 -3.01 -6.21 12.64
C ALA A 196 -1.95 -5.12 12.85
N ILE A 197 -2.34 -4.09 13.60
CA ILE A 197 -1.45 -3.02 14.06
C ILE A 197 -1.34 -3.09 15.58
N ILE A 198 -0.11 -3.16 16.06
CA ILE A 198 0.23 -3.35 17.47
C ILE A 198 1.22 -2.30 17.91
N MET A 199 1.02 -1.76 19.11
CA MET A 199 1.99 -0.86 19.72
C MET A 199 2.67 -1.55 20.92
N PRO A 200 3.88 -2.10 20.75
CA PRO A 200 4.68 -2.61 21.86
C PRO A 200 5.14 -1.46 22.75
N ARG A 201 5.38 -1.77 24.03
CA ARG A 201 6.07 -0.83 24.93
C ARG A 201 7.57 -0.82 24.59
N PRO A 202 8.29 0.29 24.78
CA PRO A 202 9.74 0.33 24.50
C PRO A 202 10.52 -0.80 25.17
N ALA A 203 10.23 -1.11 26.45
CA ALA A 203 10.86 -2.21 27.17
C ALA A 203 10.51 -3.61 26.64
N ASP A 204 9.28 -3.79 26.14
CA ASP A 204 8.84 -5.06 25.54
C ASP A 204 9.46 -5.23 24.14
N TRP A 205 9.67 -4.14 23.39
CA TRP A 205 10.29 -4.16 22.06
C TRP A 205 11.72 -4.67 22.07
N THR A 206 12.55 -4.23 23.03
CA THR A 206 13.95 -4.70 23.13
C THR A 206 14.02 -6.22 23.21
N LYS A 207 13.14 -6.85 24.01
CA LYS A 207 13.06 -8.31 24.15
C LYS A 207 12.52 -8.97 22.89
N ASN A 208 11.47 -8.40 22.28
CA ASN A 208 10.91 -8.96 21.05
C ASN A 208 11.95 -8.94 19.93
N LYS A 209 12.73 -7.85 19.81
CA LYS A 209 13.73 -7.67 18.75
C LYS A 209 14.79 -8.78 18.71
N GLU A 210 15.16 -9.32 19.87
CA GLU A 210 16.12 -10.44 19.97
C GLU A 210 15.60 -11.74 19.31
N SER A 211 14.28 -11.90 19.22
CA SER A 211 13.64 -13.07 18.60
C SER A 211 13.31 -12.90 17.11
N LEU A 212 13.53 -11.70 16.57
CA LEU A 212 13.18 -11.34 15.20
C LEU A 212 14.43 -11.32 14.33
N MET A 213 14.28 -11.80 13.10
CA MET A 213 15.33 -11.69 12.07
C MET A 213 15.09 -10.48 11.18
N THR A 214 16.16 -9.94 10.64
CA THR A 214 16.15 -8.88 9.65
C THR A 214 15.73 -9.39 8.26
N LEU A 215 15.46 -8.48 7.34
CA LEU A 215 15.16 -8.83 5.95
C LEU A 215 16.29 -9.63 5.28
N GLU A 216 17.54 -9.26 5.52
CA GLU A 216 18.71 -9.91 4.92
C GLU A 216 18.85 -11.36 5.39
N GLU A 217 18.82 -11.56 6.71
CA GLU A 217 18.86 -12.89 7.34
C GLU A 217 17.69 -13.77 6.86
N TYR A 218 16.51 -13.18 6.70
CA TYR A 218 15.34 -13.90 6.18
C TYR A 218 15.53 -14.34 4.73
N LYS A 219 16.05 -13.46 3.87
CA LYS A 219 16.34 -13.78 2.46
C LYS A 219 17.36 -14.91 2.35
N GLU A 220 18.43 -14.85 3.13
CA GLU A 220 19.47 -15.89 3.18
C GLU A 220 18.88 -17.23 3.64
N LYS A 221 18.11 -17.23 4.74
CA LYS A 221 17.53 -18.44 5.31
C LYS A 221 16.51 -19.12 4.40
N LYS A 222 15.72 -18.34 3.66
CA LYS A 222 14.64 -18.86 2.79
C LYS A 222 15.06 -18.98 1.31
N GLY A 223 16.20 -18.42 0.92
CA GLY A 223 16.67 -18.39 -0.45
C GLY A 223 15.76 -17.59 -1.39
N VAL A 224 15.15 -16.50 -0.89
CA VAL A 224 14.18 -15.70 -1.65
C VAL A 224 14.70 -14.30 -1.91
N SER A 225 14.55 -13.82 -3.15
CA SER A 225 14.75 -12.42 -3.52
C SER A 225 13.44 -11.65 -3.31
N LEU A 226 13.32 -10.95 -2.18
CA LEU A 226 12.22 -10.02 -1.87
C LEU A 226 12.56 -8.57 -2.19
#